data_AF-A0A936L5E2-F1
#
_entry.id   AF-A0A936L5E2-F1
#
_cell.length_a   1.000
_cell.length_b   1.000
_cell.length_c   1.000
_cell.angle_alpha   90.00
_cell.angle_beta   90.00
_cell.angle_gamma   90.00
#
_symmetry.space_group_name_H-M   'P 1'
#
loop_
_entity.id
_entity.type
_entity.pdbx_description
1 polymer ?
#
loop_
_entity_poly.entity_id
_entity_poly.type
_entity_poly.pdbx_seq_one_letter_code
_entity_poly.pdbx_strand_id
1 'polypeptide(L)'
;MRPIVLSIINGEAPDFDDYNDAVRYCRDLGIITPGNPVQFANPIYREIITRILNSSFSDGINQDLAQTSWYLRPGGALDMDKLLNAFVEFYRRHSESWLERFQYKEAGHQLLLMAFLQRILNGGGRIEREMAIGNGRTDLAVFWQDQVFPIELKMHHDRWSQPDGLQQLARYMDKLGQKQGYLILFEKKTSEELPWETRIRRELHEVDGKEVILLGM
;
A
#
# COMPACT_ATOMS: atom_id res chain seq x y z
N MET A 1 -5.85 -16.35 -12.97
CA MET A 1 -5.01 -15.12 -12.92
C MET A 1 -5.36 -14.20 -11.78
N ARG A 2 -6.63 -13.74 -11.66
CA ARG A 2 -7.02 -12.74 -10.67
C ARG A 2 -6.68 -13.07 -9.20
N PRO A 3 -6.91 -14.30 -8.67
CA PRO A 3 -6.53 -14.63 -7.29
C PRO A 3 -5.04 -14.44 -7.02
N ILE A 4 -4.19 -14.84 -7.98
CA ILE A 4 -2.72 -14.71 -7.88
C ILE A 4 -2.28 -13.25 -7.83
N VAL A 5 -2.88 -12.40 -8.66
CA VAL A 5 -2.58 -10.96 -8.66
C VAL A 5 -2.90 -10.32 -7.31
N LEU A 6 -4.04 -10.68 -6.72
CA LEU A 6 -4.46 -10.15 -5.42
C LEU A 6 -3.57 -10.67 -4.28
N SER A 7 -3.18 -11.94 -4.33
CA SER A 7 -2.20 -12.52 -3.43
C SER A 7 -0.84 -11.83 -3.50
N ILE A 8 -0.39 -11.44 -4.71
CA ILE A 8 0.85 -10.67 -4.87
C ILE A 8 0.72 -9.29 -4.22
N ILE A 9 -0.43 -8.63 -4.38
CA ILE A 9 -0.69 -7.31 -3.79
C ILE A 9 -0.78 -7.40 -2.27
N ASN A 10 -1.56 -8.33 -1.73
CA ASN A 10 -1.70 -8.50 -0.29
C ASN A 10 -0.43 -9.03 0.38
N GLY A 11 0.43 -9.70 -0.40
CA GLY A 11 1.60 -10.42 0.11
C GLY A 11 1.26 -11.79 0.73
N GLU A 12 0.01 -12.24 0.61
CA GLU A 12 -0.51 -13.44 1.26
C GLU A 12 -0.75 -14.59 0.28
N ALA A 13 -0.54 -15.82 0.76
CA ALA A 13 -0.86 -17.02 -0.02
C ALA A 13 -2.39 -17.22 -0.09
N PRO A 14 -2.95 -17.56 -1.27
CA PRO A 14 -4.39 -17.83 -1.39
C PRO A 14 -4.76 -19.25 -0.94
N ASP A 15 -6.06 -19.51 -0.83
CA ASP A 15 -6.62 -20.85 -0.56
C ASP A 15 -6.23 -21.88 -1.64
N PHE A 16 -5.93 -23.11 -1.19
CA PHE A 16 -5.16 -24.11 -1.93
C PHE A 16 -5.90 -24.79 -3.09
N ASP A 17 -7.23 -24.83 -3.08
CA ASP A 17 -7.98 -25.75 -3.94
C ASP A 17 -7.90 -25.38 -5.45
N ASP A 18 -7.60 -24.12 -5.80
CA ASP A 18 -7.40 -23.65 -7.19
C ASP A 18 -6.03 -22.97 -7.44
N TYR A 19 -5.16 -22.92 -6.42
CA TYR A 19 -3.92 -22.13 -6.47
C TYR A 19 -2.93 -22.63 -7.51
N ASN A 20 -2.72 -23.94 -7.57
CA ASN A 20 -1.68 -24.53 -8.42
C ASN A 20 -1.94 -24.33 -9.91
N ASP A 21 -3.20 -24.44 -10.34
CA ASP A 21 -3.59 -24.25 -11.75
C ASP A 21 -3.54 -22.78 -12.14
N ALA A 22 -3.97 -21.86 -11.26
CA ALA A 22 -3.87 -20.43 -11.51
C ALA A 22 -2.42 -19.94 -11.56
N VAL A 23 -1.53 -20.47 -10.69
CA VAL A 23 -0.09 -20.19 -10.73
C VAL A 23 0.52 -20.72 -12.02
N ARG A 24 0.24 -21.98 -12.39
CA ARG A 24 0.76 -22.57 -13.62
C ARG A 24 0.36 -21.75 -14.85
N TYR A 25 -0.92 -21.42 -14.96
CA TYR A 25 -1.44 -20.59 -16.04
C TYR A 25 -0.78 -19.20 -16.11
N CYS A 26 -0.59 -18.52 -14.98
CA CYS A 26 0.08 -17.22 -14.96
C CYS A 26 1.58 -17.31 -15.33
N ARG A 27 2.25 -18.42 -14.98
CA ARG A 27 3.65 -18.68 -15.38
C ARG A 27 3.75 -18.94 -16.87
N ASP A 28 2.85 -19.74 -17.43
CA ASP A 28 2.81 -20.04 -18.86
C ASP A 28 2.59 -18.78 -19.70
N LEU A 29 1.80 -17.82 -19.18
CA LEU A 29 1.60 -16.50 -19.79
C LEU A 29 2.73 -15.50 -19.52
N GLY A 30 3.73 -15.85 -18.69
CA GLY A 30 4.83 -14.95 -18.32
C GLY A 30 4.42 -13.75 -17.47
N ILE A 31 3.24 -13.78 -16.84
CA ILE A 31 2.73 -12.67 -16.01
C ILE A 31 3.47 -12.63 -14.66
N ILE A 32 3.79 -13.81 -14.13
CA ILE A 32 4.50 -13.99 -12.85
C ILE A 32 5.82 -14.73 -13.05
N THR A 33 6.70 -14.63 -12.07
CA THR A 33 7.99 -15.33 -12.05
C THR A 33 7.85 -16.85 -12.23
N PRO A 34 8.79 -17.50 -12.95
CA PRO A 34 8.74 -18.94 -13.20
C PRO A 34 8.96 -19.78 -11.93
N GLY A 35 9.56 -19.19 -10.89
CA GLY A 35 9.82 -19.80 -9.59
C GLY A 35 9.39 -18.92 -8.43
N ASN A 36 9.95 -19.19 -7.25
CA ASN A 36 9.74 -18.38 -6.06
C ASN A 36 10.81 -17.28 -5.95
N PRO A 37 10.50 -16.11 -5.34
CA PRO A 37 9.17 -15.74 -4.86
C PRO A 37 8.20 -15.50 -6.03
N VAL A 38 6.90 -15.78 -5.82
CA VAL A 38 5.87 -15.51 -6.82
C VAL A 38 5.57 -14.01 -6.82
N GLN A 39 5.94 -13.34 -7.90
CA GLN A 39 5.77 -11.90 -8.08
C GLN A 39 5.52 -11.59 -9.57
N PHE A 40 5.13 -10.36 -9.90
CA PHE A 40 5.05 -9.93 -11.29
C PHE A 40 6.40 -10.12 -12.00
N ALA A 41 6.39 -10.77 -13.16
CA ALA A 41 7.61 -11.10 -13.90
C ALA A 41 8.32 -9.85 -14.47
N ASN A 42 7.58 -8.77 -14.70
CA ASN A 42 8.08 -7.54 -15.28
C ASN A 42 7.44 -6.30 -14.61
N PRO A 43 8.21 -5.22 -14.37
CA PRO A 43 7.68 -3.95 -13.87
C PRO A 43 6.46 -3.38 -14.63
N ILE A 44 6.35 -3.62 -15.94
CA ILE A 44 5.22 -3.17 -16.76
C ILE A 44 3.92 -3.84 -16.31
N TYR A 45 3.94 -5.16 -16.07
CA TYR A 45 2.74 -5.87 -15.60
C TYR A 45 2.32 -5.40 -14.22
N ARG A 46 3.29 -5.20 -13.32
CA ARG A 46 3.03 -4.63 -11.99
C ARG A 46 2.33 -3.27 -12.10
N GLU A 47 2.84 -2.35 -12.91
CA GLU A 47 2.21 -1.02 -13.06
C GLU A 47 0.84 -1.10 -13.72
N ILE A 48 0.71 -1.78 -14.87
CA ILE A 48 -0.55 -1.81 -15.63
C ILE A 48 -1.66 -2.51 -14.84
N ILE A 49 -1.36 -3.67 -14.24
CA ILE A 49 -2.36 -4.44 -13.50
C ILE A 49 -2.81 -3.67 -12.25
N THR A 50 -1.87 -3.08 -11.49
CA THR A 50 -2.23 -2.24 -10.35
C THR A 50 -3.06 -1.03 -10.77
N ARG A 51 -2.72 -0.37 -11.89
CA ARG A 51 -3.50 0.77 -12.41
C ARG A 51 -4.91 0.38 -12.83
N ILE A 52 -5.08 -0.79 -13.45
CA ILE A 52 -6.41 -1.31 -13.82
C ILE A 52 -7.23 -1.61 -12.55
N LEU A 53 -6.62 -2.20 -11.52
CA LEU A 53 -7.32 -2.50 -10.28
C LEU A 53 -7.69 -1.24 -9.48
N ASN A 54 -6.88 -0.19 -9.58
CA ASN A 54 -7.06 1.09 -8.90
C ASN A 54 -7.96 2.08 -9.65
N SER A 55 -8.35 1.80 -10.90
CA SER A 55 -9.04 2.79 -11.74
C SER A 55 -10.36 3.24 -11.12
N SER A 56 -11.14 2.29 -10.59
CA SER A 56 -12.43 2.58 -9.93
C SER A 56 -12.29 3.48 -8.70
N PHE A 57 -11.19 3.37 -7.94
CA PHE A 57 -10.90 4.26 -6.83
C PHE A 57 -10.45 5.63 -7.32
N SER A 58 -9.64 5.67 -8.37
CA SER A 58 -9.09 6.90 -8.94
C SER A 58 -10.19 7.85 -9.44
N ASP A 59 -11.25 7.30 -10.04
CA ASP A 59 -12.39 8.07 -10.54
C ASP A 59 -13.24 8.66 -9.40
N GLY A 60 -13.28 7.98 -8.25
CA GLY A 60 -14.02 8.44 -7.07
C GLY A 60 -13.28 9.47 -6.21
N ILE A 61 -11.95 9.59 -6.35
CA ILE A 61 -11.17 10.56 -5.58
C ILE A 61 -11.43 11.95 -6.16
N ASN A 62 -12.09 12.80 -5.38
CA ASN A 62 -12.43 14.16 -5.80
C ASN A 62 -11.18 14.92 -6.27
N GLN A 63 -11.29 15.62 -7.40
CA GLN A 63 -10.24 16.46 -7.96
C GLN A 63 -9.70 17.48 -6.96
N ASP A 64 -10.54 17.97 -6.05
CA ASP A 64 -10.15 18.92 -5.01
C ASP A 64 -9.11 18.29 -4.08
N LEU A 65 -9.34 17.08 -3.56
CA LEU A 65 -8.38 16.35 -2.73
C LEU A 65 -7.11 15.94 -3.48
N ALA A 66 -7.18 15.82 -4.81
CA ALA A 66 -6.11 15.35 -5.66
C ALA A 66 -5.12 16.44 -6.11
N GLN A 67 -5.27 17.69 -5.65
CA GLN A 67 -4.39 18.79 -6.07
C GLN A 67 -3.01 18.66 -5.43
N THR A 68 -2.00 18.30 -6.23
CA THR A 68 -0.61 18.12 -5.77
C THR A 68 -0.09 19.32 -5.00
N SER A 69 -0.41 20.55 -5.46
CA SER A 69 0.04 21.80 -4.85
C SER A 69 -0.34 21.95 -3.38
N TRP A 70 -1.42 21.31 -2.92
CA TRP A 70 -1.84 21.37 -1.52
C TRP A 70 -0.89 20.63 -0.58
N TYR A 71 -0.15 19.67 -1.11
CA TYR A 71 0.79 18.83 -0.37
C TYR A 71 2.23 19.29 -0.53
N LEU A 72 2.48 20.41 -1.21
CA LEU A 72 3.82 20.95 -1.37
C LEU A 72 4.09 22.03 -0.32
N ARG A 73 5.31 21.99 0.23
CA ARG A 73 5.88 23.07 1.05
C ARG A 73 6.35 24.22 0.15
N PRO A 74 6.59 25.42 0.69
CA PRO A 74 7.34 26.45 -0.02
C PRO A 74 8.66 25.86 -0.57
N GLY A 75 8.91 26.04 -1.88
CA GLY A 75 10.05 25.42 -2.57
C GLY A 75 9.73 24.11 -3.30
N GLY A 76 8.52 23.57 -3.18
CA GLY A 76 8.05 22.44 -3.99
C GLY A 76 8.37 21.06 -3.43
N ALA A 77 8.97 20.97 -2.24
CA ALA A 77 9.16 19.71 -1.53
C ALA A 77 7.80 19.13 -1.08
N LEU A 78 7.66 17.81 -1.13
CA LEU A 78 6.46 17.11 -0.69
C LEU A 78 6.37 17.06 0.84
N ASP A 79 5.21 17.40 1.37
CA ASP A 79 4.83 17.19 2.75
C ASP A 79 4.08 15.86 2.90
N MET A 80 4.84 14.79 3.13
CA MET A 80 4.28 13.43 3.24
C MET A 80 3.35 13.29 4.46
N ASP A 81 3.63 13.96 5.57
CA ASP A 81 2.79 13.94 6.75
C ASP A 81 1.41 14.54 6.48
N LYS A 82 1.38 15.70 5.81
CA LYS A 82 0.14 16.35 5.38
C LYS A 82 -0.63 15.48 4.40
N LEU A 83 0.06 14.83 3.46
CA LEU A 83 -0.54 13.93 2.48
C LEU A 83 -1.21 12.74 3.17
N LEU A 84 -0.48 12.03 4.03
CA LEU A 84 -1.00 10.83 4.69
C LEU A 84 -2.10 11.17 5.72
N ASN A 85 -2.04 12.33 6.39
CA ASN A 85 -3.15 12.79 7.22
C ASN A 85 -4.41 13.06 6.38
N ALA A 86 -4.27 13.66 5.19
CA ALA A 86 -5.40 13.81 4.28
C ALA A 86 -5.94 12.46 3.79
N PHE A 87 -5.06 11.48 3.57
CA PHE A 87 -5.46 10.11 3.27
C PHE A 87 -6.27 9.48 4.40
N VAL A 88 -5.84 9.61 5.66
CA VAL A 88 -6.59 9.09 6.83
C VAL A 88 -8.00 9.68 6.88
N GLU A 89 -8.13 11.00 6.71
CA GLU A 89 -9.43 11.69 6.72
C GLU A 89 -10.32 11.30 5.53
N PHE A 90 -9.71 11.09 4.36
CA PHE A 90 -10.41 10.57 3.19
C PHE A 90 -10.86 9.13 3.40
N TYR A 91 -9.98 8.28 3.91
CA TYR A 91 -10.20 6.87 4.16
C TYR A 91 -11.33 6.67 5.18
N ARG A 92 -11.33 7.39 6.31
CA ARG A 92 -12.42 7.37 7.30
C ARG A 92 -13.80 7.66 6.68
N ARG A 93 -13.88 8.61 5.74
CA ARG A 93 -15.15 9.07 5.16
C ARG A 93 -15.69 8.18 4.05
N HIS A 94 -14.81 7.47 3.34
CA HIS A 94 -15.19 6.83 2.07
C HIS A 94 -14.91 5.33 2.02
N SER A 95 -13.96 4.83 2.82
CA SER A 95 -13.45 3.46 2.70
C SER A 95 -14.55 2.41 2.82
N GLU A 96 -15.43 2.47 3.82
CA GLU A 96 -16.45 1.43 4.03
C GLU A 96 -17.36 1.27 2.81
N SER A 97 -17.94 2.37 2.33
CA SER A 97 -18.82 2.37 1.16
C SER A 97 -18.15 1.85 -0.12
N TRP A 98 -16.83 2.06 -0.24
CA TRP A 98 -16.05 1.67 -1.40
C TRP A 98 -15.56 0.22 -1.29
N LEU A 99 -15.12 -0.20 -0.11
CA LEU A 99 -14.66 -1.56 0.18
C LEU A 99 -15.81 -2.57 0.19
N GLU A 100 -17.01 -2.17 0.59
CA GLU A 100 -18.21 -3.02 0.47
C GLU A 100 -18.54 -3.37 -0.99
N ARG A 101 -18.33 -2.41 -1.90
CA ARG A 101 -18.56 -2.58 -3.34
C ARG A 101 -17.38 -3.25 -4.04
N PHE A 102 -16.22 -3.25 -3.40
CA PHE A 102 -15.00 -3.83 -3.94
C PHE A 102 -15.00 -5.34 -3.69
N GLN A 103 -14.79 -6.11 -4.76
CA GLN A 103 -14.82 -7.58 -4.67
C GLN A 103 -13.71 -8.16 -3.77
N TYR A 104 -12.69 -7.35 -3.42
CA TYR A 104 -11.48 -7.79 -2.71
C TYR A 104 -11.22 -6.91 -1.50
N LYS A 105 -11.95 -7.17 -0.42
CA LYS A 105 -11.96 -6.30 0.76
C LYS A 105 -10.55 -5.99 1.28
N GLU A 106 -9.69 -7.00 1.41
CA GLU A 106 -8.33 -6.81 1.94
C GLU A 106 -7.39 -6.07 0.98
N ALA A 107 -7.34 -6.48 -0.30
CA ALA A 107 -6.53 -5.78 -1.30
C ALA A 107 -7.02 -4.35 -1.54
N GLY A 108 -8.32 -4.11 -1.35
CA GLY A 108 -8.97 -2.82 -1.52
C GLY A 108 -8.33 -1.72 -0.68
N HIS A 109 -7.90 -2.01 0.55
CA HIS A 109 -7.26 -1.04 1.44
C HIS A 109 -5.93 -0.52 0.86
N GLN A 110 -5.07 -1.45 0.45
CA GLN A 110 -3.76 -1.15 -0.13
C GLN A 110 -3.90 -0.46 -1.49
N LEU A 111 -4.82 -0.97 -2.32
CA LEU A 111 -5.17 -0.41 -3.63
C LEU A 111 -5.71 1.02 -3.52
N LEU A 112 -6.53 1.30 -2.52
CA LEU A 112 -7.05 2.64 -2.28
C LEU A 112 -5.95 3.66 -1.95
N LEU A 113 -5.01 3.30 -1.08
CA LEU A 113 -3.85 4.16 -0.81
C LEU A 113 -2.97 4.35 -2.04
N MET A 114 -2.70 3.27 -2.79
CA MET A 114 -1.93 3.37 -4.03
C MET A 114 -2.60 4.27 -5.06
N ALA A 115 -3.94 4.20 -5.20
CA ALA A 115 -4.71 5.08 -6.08
C ALA A 115 -4.61 6.54 -5.62
N PHE A 116 -4.72 6.79 -4.31
CA PHE A 116 -4.61 8.12 -3.70
C PHE A 116 -3.23 8.74 -3.94
N LEU A 117 -2.16 8.02 -3.61
CA LEU A 117 -0.79 8.44 -3.86
C LEU A 117 -0.55 8.69 -5.34
N GLN A 118 -0.97 7.77 -6.21
CA GLN A 118 -0.78 7.90 -7.66
C GLN A 118 -1.47 9.16 -8.20
N ARG A 119 -2.70 9.43 -7.75
CA ARG A 119 -3.48 10.58 -8.21
C ARG A 119 -2.82 11.92 -7.86
N ILE A 120 -2.19 12.01 -6.68
CA ILE A 120 -1.50 13.22 -6.19
C ILE A 120 -0.10 13.34 -6.80
N LEU A 121 0.64 12.23 -6.93
CA LEU A 121 2.03 12.24 -7.38
C LEU A 121 2.18 12.40 -8.91
N ASN A 122 1.11 12.21 -9.70
CA ASN A 122 1.12 12.47 -11.14
C ASN A 122 1.60 13.89 -11.52
N GLY A 123 1.67 14.83 -10.57
CA GLY A 123 2.24 16.18 -10.73
C GLY A 123 3.77 16.28 -10.74
N GLY A 124 4.51 15.16 -10.73
CA GLY A 124 5.99 15.16 -10.84
C GLY A 124 6.75 14.10 -10.05
N GLY A 125 6.04 13.24 -9.32
CA GLY A 125 6.61 12.13 -8.56
C GLY A 125 6.37 10.76 -9.20
N ARG A 126 6.89 9.72 -8.55
CA ARG A 126 6.69 8.32 -8.97
C ARG A 126 6.63 7.41 -7.75
N ILE A 127 5.99 6.25 -7.92
CA ILE A 127 5.88 5.21 -6.89
C ILE A 127 6.56 3.95 -7.41
N GLU A 128 7.56 3.47 -6.69
CA GLU A 128 8.07 2.11 -6.86
C GLU A 128 7.38 1.16 -5.88
N ARG A 129 7.26 -0.11 -6.27
CA ARG A 129 6.49 -1.11 -5.53
C ARG A 129 7.24 -2.45 -5.51
N GLU A 130 7.49 -2.99 -4.33
CA GLU A 130 7.94 -4.38 -4.13
C GLU A 130 6.77 -5.20 -3.58
N MET A 131 6.29 -6.17 -4.39
CA MET A 131 5.10 -6.98 -4.10
C MET A 131 5.39 -8.44 -4.47
N ALA A 132 5.15 -9.38 -3.56
CA ALA A 132 5.36 -10.80 -3.79
C ALA A 132 4.49 -11.65 -2.85
N ILE A 133 4.02 -12.82 -3.30
CA ILE A 133 3.31 -13.76 -2.42
C ILE A 133 4.26 -14.30 -1.35
N GLY A 134 3.78 -14.37 -0.12
CA GLY A 134 4.48 -14.98 1.01
C GLY A 134 5.47 -14.04 1.69
N ASN A 135 5.57 -12.79 1.26
CA ASN A 135 6.34 -11.76 1.95
C ASN A 135 5.54 -11.07 3.07
N GLY A 136 4.20 -11.24 3.09
CA GLY A 136 3.27 -10.60 4.01
C GLY A 136 3.26 -9.07 3.95
N ARG A 137 3.69 -8.46 2.83
CA ARG A 137 3.91 -7.02 2.70
C ARG A 137 3.79 -6.47 1.28
N THR A 138 3.35 -5.21 1.18
CA THR A 138 3.58 -4.36 0.01
C THR A 138 4.47 -3.20 0.45
N ASP A 139 5.67 -3.14 -0.11
CA ASP A 139 6.61 -2.05 0.15
C ASP A 139 6.46 -1.02 -0.98
N LEU A 140 6.29 0.25 -0.63
CA LEU A 140 6.23 1.36 -1.57
C LEU A 140 7.39 2.32 -1.30
N ALA A 141 8.01 2.82 -2.37
CA ALA A 141 8.90 3.98 -2.29
C ALA A 141 8.32 5.12 -3.13
N VAL A 142 7.95 6.21 -2.48
CA VAL A 142 7.54 7.44 -3.16
C VAL A 142 8.79 8.29 -3.41
N PHE A 143 9.03 8.62 -4.67
CA PHE A 143 10.09 9.54 -5.07
C PHE A 143 9.48 10.87 -5.50
N TRP A 144 9.98 11.96 -4.95
CA TRP A 144 9.58 13.32 -5.28
C TRP A 144 10.80 14.23 -5.21
N GLN A 145 11.22 14.79 -6.35
CA GLN A 145 12.49 15.52 -6.45
C GLN A 145 13.66 14.66 -5.91
N ASP A 146 14.38 15.12 -4.89
CA ASP A 146 15.44 14.41 -4.17
C ASP A 146 14.94 13.62 -2.96
N GLN A 147 13.65 13.70 -2.63
CA GLN A 147 13.04 13.03 -1.49
C GLN A 147 12.64 11.59 -1.84
N VAL A 148 12.90 10.68 -0.90
CA VAL A 148 12.47 9.28 -0.97
C VAL A 148 11.72 8.96 0.32
N PHE A 149 10.47 8.51 0.20
CA PHE A 149 9.63 8.14 1.33
C PHE A 149 9.32 6.64 1.28
N PRO A 150 9.95 5.83 2.15
CA PRO A 150 9.62 4.42 2.33
C PRO A 150 8.26 4.30 3.04
N ILE A 151 7.38 3.48 2.50
CA ILE A 151 6.06 3.19 3.07
C ILE A 151 5.83 1.68 3.07
N GLU A 152 5.53 1.12 4.22
CA GLU A 152 5.14 -0.28 4.39
C GLU A 152 3.61 -0.36 4.55
N LEU A 153 2.95 -1.22 3.78
CA LEU A 153 1.51 -1.46 3.93
C LEU A 153 1.26 -2.82 4.59
N LYS A 154 0.47 -2.83 5.66
CA LYS A 154 0.15 -4.03 6.41
C LYS A 154 -1.30 -4.09 6.83
N MET A 155 -1.90 -5.28 6.72
CA MET A 155 -3.18 -5.58 7.35
C MET A 155 -2.94 -6.04 8.80
N HIS A 156 -3.79 -5.62 9.73
CA HIS A 156 -3.73 -6.00 11.14
C HIS A 156 -4.52 -7.30 11.34
N HIS A 157 -3.83 -8.43 11.24
CA HIS A 157 -4.42 -9.75 11.46
C HIS A 157 -4.30 -10.19 12.93
N ASP A 158 -3.17 -9.84 13.55
CA ASP A 158 -2.81 -10.28 14.88
C ASP A 158 -1.83 -9.33 15.56
N ARG A 159 -1.44 -9.66 16.80
CA ARG A 159 -0.49 -8.88 17.59
C ARG A 159 0.91 -8.76 16.98
N TRP A 160 1.27 -9.61 16.01
CA TRP A 160 2.59 -9.64 15.38
C TRP A 160 2.65 -8.76 14.13
N SER A 161 1.49 -8.49 13.52
CA SER A 161 1.37 -7.67 12.32
C SER A 161 2.11 -6.33 12.43
N GLN A 162 1.93 -5.60 13.54
CA GLN A 162 2.63 -4.34 13.80
C GLN A 162 4.14 -4.51 14.04
N PRO A 163 4.61 -5.30 15.03
CA PRO A 163 6.04 -5.54 15.24
C PRO A 163 6.79 -5.99 13.97
N ASP A 164 6.18 -6.90 13.21
CA ASP A 164 6.77 -7.40 11.98
C ASP A 164 6.84 -6.30 10.91
N GLY A 165 5.79 -5.48 10.77
CA GLY A 165 5.76 -4.35 9.83
C GLY A 165 6.82 -3.31 10.15
N LEU A 166 7.03 -3.00 11.44
CA LEU A 166 8.08 -2.10 11.90
C LEU A 166 9.48 -2.61 11.48
N GLN A 167 9.74 -3.89 11.70
CA GLN A 167 11.01 -4.51 11.34
C GLN A 167 11.20 -4.67 9.82
N GLN A 168 10.12 -4.95 9.09
CA GLN A 168 10.13 -5.02 7.62
C GLN A 168 10.47 -3.67 7.00
N LEU A 169 9.83 -2.60 7.49
CA LEU A 169 10.09 -1.23 7.05
C LEU A 169 11.52 -0.80 7.37
N ALA A 170 12.03 -1.07 8.57
CA ALA A 170 13.41 -0.73 8.94
C ALA A 170 14.44 -1.34 7.96
N ARG A 171 14.26 -2.61 7.55
CA ARG A 171 15.09 -3.25 6.52
C ARG A 171 14.93 -2.62 5.15
N TYR A 172 13.72 -2.22 4.79
CA TYR A 172 13.47 -1.56 3.51
C TYR A 172 14.11 -0.16 3.46
N MET A 173 14.06 0.57 4.56
CA MET A 173 14.74 1.85 4.72
C MET A 173 16.26 1.72 4.58
N ASP A 174 16.88 0.65 5.09
CA ASP A 174 18.32 0.38 4.87
C ASP A 174 18.66 0.25 3.38
N LYS A 175 17.84 -0.47 2.60
CA LYS A 175 18.05 -0.60 1.15
C LYS A 175 17.97 0.75 0.43
N LEU A 176 17.13 1.66 0.91
CA LEU A 176 16.90 2.98 0.33
C LEU A 176 17.78 4.08 0.94
N GLY A 177 18.60 3.75 1.95
CA GLY A 177 19.44 4.71 2.68
C GLY A 177 18.64 5.77 3.46
N GLN A 178 17.43 5.45 3.91
CA GLN A 178 16.53 6.39 4.58
C GLN A 178 16.52 6.22 6.10
N LYS A 179 16.28 7.33 6.82
CA LYS A 179 16.20 7.36 8.29
C LYS A 179 14.78 7.53 8.84
N GLN A 180 13.83 7.89 7.97
CA GLN A 180 12.42 8.01 8.30
C GLN A 180 11.58 7.19 7.32
N GLY A 181 10.52 6.55 7.81
CA GLY A 181 9.56 5.80 6.99
C GLY A 181 8.17 5.78 7.61
N TYR A 182 7.20 5.28 6.83
CA TYR A 182 5.79 5.25 7.23
C TYR A 182 5.26 3.82 7.24
N LEU A 183 4.70 3.37 8.37
CA LEU A 183 3.99 2.10 8.43
C LEU A 183 2.48 2.38 8.41
N ILE A 184 1.80 1.91 7.39
CA ILE A 184 0.34 2.01 7.27
C ILE A 184 -0.25 0.67 7.70
N LEU A 185 -0.95 0.67 8.83
CA LEU A 185 -1.56 -0.51 9.43
C LEU A 185 -3.08 -0.44 9.31
N PHE A 186 -3.64 -1.22 8.39
CA PHE A 186 -5.06 -1.29 8.14
C PHE A 186 -5.77 -2.27 9.07
N GLU A 187 -6.84 -1.84 9.71
CA GLU A 187 -7.68 -2.64 10.58
C GLU A 187 -8.74 -3.41 9.78
N LYS A 188 -8.88 -4.69 10.07
CA LYS A 188 -9.85 -5.57 9.39
C LYS A 188 -11.25 -5.49 10.00
N LYS A 189 -11.33 -5.15 11.29
CA LYS A 189 -12.61 -5.01 12.01
C LYS A 189 -13.49 -3.93 11.36
N THR A 190 -14.81 -4.13 11.38
CA THR A 190 -15.76 -3.11 10.90
C THR A 190 -15.82 -1.92 11.87
N SER A 191 -16.26 -0.74 11.43
CA SER A 191 -16.38 0.42 12.35
C SER A 191 -17.36 0.16 13.51
N GLU A 192 -18.31 -0.77 13.34
CA GLU A 192 -19.19 -1.26 14.41
C GLU A 192 -18.41 -2.03 15.50
N GLU A 193 -17.43 -2.84 15.11
CA GLU A 193 -16.59 -3.62 16.03
C GLU A 193 -15.46 -2.80 16.66
N LEU A 194 -14.88 -1.86 15.91
CA LEU A 194 -13.86 -0.94 16.40
C LEU A 194 -14.10 0.48 15.86
N PRO A 195 -14.64 1.42 16.64
CA PRO A 195 -14.96 2.75 16.15
C PRO A 195 -13.76 3.51 15.56
N TRP A 196 -14.03 4.39 14.58
CA TRP A 196 -13.02 5.20 13.89
C TRP A 196 -12.16 6.02 14.86
N GLU A 197 -12.75 6.52 15.93
CA GLU A 197 -12.11 7.33 16.97
C GLU A 197 -11.07 6.53 17.75
N THR A 198 -11.19 5.19 17.77
CA THR A 198 -10.27 4.30 18.51
C THR A 198 -9.21 3.68 17.60
N ARG A 199 -9.57 3.33 16.35
CA ARG A 199 -8.62 2.70 15.42
C ARG A 199 -7.65 3.68 14.78
N ILE A 200 -8.08 4.94 14.56
CA ILE A 200 -7.21 5.95 13.97
C ILE A 200 -6.16 6.34 14.99
N ARG A 201 -4.91 6.00 14.70
CA ARG A 201 -3.79 6.32 15.57
C ARG A 201 -2.56 6.69 14.78
N ARG A 202 -1.81 7.63 15.32
CA ARG A 202 -0.53 8.06 14.80
C ARG A 202 0.51 7.92 15.90
N GLU A 203 1.48 7.05 15.70
CA GLU A 203 2.48 6.71 16.70
C GLU A 203 3.88 6.89 16.12
N LEU A 204 4.80 7.37 16.96
CA LEU A 204 6.22 7.44 16.62
C LEU A 204 6.94 6.25 17.24
N HIS A 205 7.64 5.48 16.42
CA HIS A 205 8.44 4.34 16.83
C HIS A 205 9.89 4.56 16.41
N GLU A 206 10.82 4.07 17.22
CA GLU A 206 12.23 3.98 16.85
C GLU A 206 12.61 2.51 16.68
N VAL A 207 13.18 2.15 15.53
CA VAL A 207 13.57 0.79 15.18
C VAL A 207 14.95 0.84 14.56
N ASP A 208 15.94 0.19 15.19
CA ASP A 208 17.33 0.17 14.72
C ASP A 208 17.90 1.57 14.42
N GLY A 209 17.57 2.56 15.26
CA GLY A 209 17.99 3.96 15.11
C GLY A 209 17.30 4.73 13.97
N LYS A 210 16.22 4.17 13.41
CA LYS A 210 15.39 4.78 12.37
C LYS A 210 14.05 5.19 12.96
N GLU A 211 13.52 6.31 12.46
CA GLU A 211 12.21 6.81 12.85
C GLU A 211 11.13 6.19 11.96
N VAL A 212 10.10 5.60 12.58
CA VAL A 212 8.94 5.06 11.89
C VAL A 212 7.68 5.75 12.40
N ILE A 213 6.95 6.37 11.47
CA ILE A 213 5.63 6.94 11.72
C ILE A 213 4.58 5.88 11.39
N LEU A 214 3.94 5.33 12.40
CA LEU A 214 2.84 4.39 12.24
C LEU A 214 1.52 5.15 12.12
N LEU A 215 0.73 4.80 11.11
CA LEU A 215 -0.65 5.23 10.93
C LEU A 215 -1.56 4.00 10.94
N GLY A 216 -2.31 3.82 12.03
CA GLY A 216 -3.36 2.81 12.14
C GLY A 216 -4.70 3.38 11.68
N MET A 217 -5.47 2.63 10.89
CA MET A 217 -6.79 3.05 10.41
C MET A 217 -7.67 1.88 9.95
#